data_AF-A0A960G997-F1
#
_entry.id   AF-A0A960G997-F1
#
_cell.length_a   1.000
_cell.length_b   1.000
_cell.length_c   1.000
_cell.angle_alpha   90.00
_cell.angle_beta   90.00
_cell.angle_gamma   90.00
#
_symmetry.space_group_name_H-M   'P 1'
#
loop_
_entity.id
_entity.type
_entity.pdbx_description
1 polymer ?
#
loop_
_entity_poly.entity_id
_entity_poly.type
_entity_poly.pdbx_seq_one_letter_code
_entity_poly.pdbx_strand_id
1 'polypeptide(L)'
;KNEGDWQVVKVVTGEDHTATLTVGKLTTKTVKLPFKTRTTKLSSTRIGVRKIVQEGERGKRVITFLDGKKISSEVTRKPVTKIIGIGTWRPYTGNCTILGYYAHRYVRCTGYYDPAAKRRAKSLANLCNSTTSPIAACRDVYGRTFT
;
A
#
# COMPACT_ATOMS: atom_id res chain seq x y z
N LYS A 1 37.66 -21.13 17.66
CA LYS A 1 38.81 -20.23 17.96
C LYS A 1 38.94 -19.35 16.73
N ASN A 2 38.31 -18.16 16.72
CA ASN A 2 38.42 -17.26 15.57
C ASN A 2 39.53 -16.27 15.91
N GLU A 3 40.69 -16.57 15.33
CA GLU A 3 41.88 -15.74 15.25
C GLU A 3 41.45 -14.33 14.81
N GLY A 4 41.69 -13.35 15.66
CA GLY A 4 41.35 -11.97 15.33
C GLY A 4 42.27 -11.51 14.20
N ASP A 5 41.70 -10.98 13.12
CA ASP A 5 42.45 -10.24 12.11
C ASP A 5 43.12 -9.03 12.80
N TRP A 6 44.37 -9.22 13.20
CA TRP A 6 45.24 -8.17 13.70
C TRP A 6 45.71 -7.37 12.49
N GLN A 7 45.43 -6.06 12.48
CA GLN A 7 45.86 -5.19 11.38
C GLN A 7 46.80 -4.11 11.89
N VAL A 8 47.79 -3.78 11.07
CA VAL A 8 48.70 -2.65 11.30
C VAL A 8 47.90 -1.37 11.06
N VAL A 9 47.69 -0.57 12.11
CA VAL A 9 46.85 0.63 12.06
C VAL A 9 47.69 1.89 11.86
N LYS A 10 48.99 1.81 12.18
CA LYS A 10 49.94 2.91 12.00
C LYS A 10 51.36 2.37 11.79
N VAL A 11 52.04 2.91 10.79
CA VAL A 11 53.48 2.74 10.56
C VAL A 11 54.13 4.10 10.74
N VAL A 12 55.11 4.19 11.64
CA VAL A 12 55.95 5.37 11.81
C VAL A 12 57.39 4.97 11.55
N THR A 13 58.02 5.61 10.58
CA THR A 13 59.44 5.39 10.27
C THR A 13 60.25 6.48 10.97
N GLY A 14 61.13 6.08 11.88
CA GLY A 14 62.09 6.98 12.52
C GLY A 14 63.28 7.28 11.61
N GLU A 15 64.05 8.31 11.96
CA GLU A 15 65.29 8.69 11.25
C GLU A 15 66.33 7.55 11.27
N ASP A 16 66.29 6.68 12.28
CA ASP A 16 67.16 5.50 12.44
C ASP A 16 66.77 4.29 11.56
N HIS A 17 65.93 4.49 10.53
CA HIS A 17 65.38 3.41 9.69
C HIS A 17 64.59 2.34 10.48
N THR A 18 64.16 2.65 11.70
CA THR A 18 63.32 1.79 12.52
C THR A 18 61.84 2.09 12.25
N ALA A 19 61.06 1.04 11.98
CA ALA A 19 59.62 1.14 11.78
C ALA A 19 58.88 0.70 13.04
N THR A 20 58.10 1.60 13.64
CA THR A 20 57.19 1.24 14.75
C THR A 20 55.84 0.85 14.17
N LEU A 21 55.41 -0.38 14.44
CA LEU A 21 54.10 -0.92 14.02
C LEU A 21 53.14 -0.90 15.21
N THR A 22 52.07 -0.12 15.12
CA THR A 22 50.96 -0.24 16.08
C THR A 22 49.96 -1.24 15.53
N VAL A 23 49.85 -2.39 16.21
CA VAL A 23 48.88 -3.44 15.86
C VAL A 23 47.63 -3.25 16.71
N GLY A 24 46.47 -3.17 16.06
CA GLY A 24 45.18 -3.06 16.73
C GLY A 24 44.26 -4.21 16.35
N LYS A 25 43.35 -4.55 17.25
CA LYS A 25 42.35 -5.60 17.01
C LYS A 25 41.12 -5.01 16.35
N LEU A 26 40.90 -5.34 15.09
CA LEU A 26 39.69 -4.97 14.37
C LEU A 26 38.61 -6.02 14.62
N THR A 27 37.42 -5.61 15.06
CA THR A 27 36.26 -6.50 15.19
C THR A 27 35.04 -5.89 14.54
N THR A 28 34.20 -6.74 13.96
CA THR A 28 32.94 -6.31 13.32
C THR A 28 31.74 -6.94 14.01
N LYS A 29 30.66 -6.17 14.15
CA LYS A 29 29.38 -6.65 14.65
C LYS A 29 28.29 -6.32 13.64
N THR A 30 27.54 -7.35 13.26
CA THR A 30 26.36 -7.17 12.40
C THR A 30 25.11 -7.04 13.26
N VAL A 31 24.36 -5.95 13.05
CA VAL A 31 23.10 -5.66 13.73
C VAL A 31 21.96 -5.66 12.70
N LYS A 32 20.86 -6.36 13.03
CA LYS A 32 19.65 -6.39 12.19
C LYS A 32 18.83 -5.11 12.40
N LEU A 33 18.54 -4.38 11.33
CA LEU A 33 17.66 -3.21 11.37
C LEU A 33 16.20 -3.64 11.18
N PRO A 34 15.26 -3.17 12.02
CA PRO A 34 13.85 -3.46 11.84
C PRO A 34 13.31 -2.81 10.55
N PHE A 35 12.27 -3.41 9.97
CA PHE A 35 11.51 -2.79 8.89
C PHE A 35 10.23 -2.15 9.43
N LYS A 36 9.70 -1.19 8.67
CA LYS A 36 8.40 -0.56 8.94
C LYS A 36 7.29 -1.33 8.22
N THR A 37 6.06 -1.19 8.73
CA THR A 37 4.86 -1.68 8.04
C THR A 37 4.01 -0.50 7.61
N ARG A 38 3.53 -0.51 6.36
CA ARG A 38 2.63 0.50 5.81
C ARG A 38 1.40 -0.16 5.20
N THR A 39 0.27 0.55 5.24
CA THR A 39 -0.98 0.10 4.62
C THR A 39 -1.27 0.87 3.34
N THR A 40 -1.74 0.19 2.32
CA THR A 40 -2.22 0.81 1.06
C THR A 40 -3.64 0.36 0.74
N LYS A 41 -4.40 1.18 0.00
CA LYS A 41 -5.78 0.86 -0.39
C LYS A 41 -5.77 0.08 -1.71
N LEU A 42 -6.53 -1.01 -1.76
CA LEU A 42 -6.74 -1.81 -2.96
C LEU A 42 -8.18 -1.62 -3.44
N SER A 43 -8.35 -0.72 -4.42
CA SER A 43 -9.66 -0.28 -4.93
C SER A 43 -10.47 -1.36 -5.63
N SER A 44 -9.81 -2.41 -6.13
CA SER A 44 -10.41 -3.58 -6.78
C SER A 44 -10.61 -4.77 -5.85
N THR A 45 -10.19 -4.67 -4.58
CA THR A 45 -10.26 -5.76 -3.61
C THR A 45 -11.37 -5.53 -2.62
N ARG A 46 -12.18 -6.57 -2.34
CA ARG A 46 -13.30 -6.52 -1.39
C ARG A 46 -12.87 -6.02 -0.03
N ILE A 47 -13.71 -5.20 0.59
CA ILE A 47 -13.51 -4.76 1.97
C ILE A 47 -13.39 -5.96 2.92
N GLY A 48 -12.58 -5.81 3.96
CA GLY A 48 -12.26 -6.90 4.90
C GLY A 48 -11.13 -7.80 4.45
N VAL A 49 -10.80 -7.85 3.15
CA VAL A 49 -9.64 -8.59 2.65
C VAL A 49 -8.36 -7.80 2.90
N ARG A 50 -7.36 -8.47 3.47
CA ARG A 50 -6.00 -7.97 3.64
C ARG A 50 -5.05 -8.85 2.85
N LYS A 51 -4.15 -8.24 2.08
CA LYS A 51 -3.13 -8.95 1.31
C LYS A 51 -1.78 -8.30 1.54
N ILE A 52 -0.74 -9.12 1.67
CA ILE A 52 0.63 -8.60 1.67
C ILE A 52 0.99 -8.29 0.22
N VAL A 53 1.19 -7.02 -0.08
CA VAL A 53 1.58 -6.51 -1.41
C VAL A 53 3.10 -6.58 -1.57
N GLN A 54 3.82 -6.36 -0.47
CA GLN A 54 5.27 -6.46 -0.42
C GLN A 54 5.67 -6.99 0.95
N GLU A 55 6.50 -8.04 0.98
CA GLU A 55 7.05 -8.53 2.24
C GLU A 55 8.10 -7.57 2.80
N GLY A 56 8.17 -7.52 4.13
CA GLY A 56 9.17 -6.74 4.83
C GLY A 56 10.47 -7.52 4.96
N GLU A 57 11.59 -6.84 4.76
CA GLU A 57 12.92 -7.44 4.96
C GLU A 57 13.74 -6.60 5.91
N ARG A 58 14.40 -7.26 6.87
CA ARG A 58 15.27 -6.58 7.82
C ARG A 58 16.53 -6.08 7.12
N GLY A 59 16.91 -4.85 7.45
CA GLY A 59 18.19 -4.31 7.02
C GLY A 59 19.35 -4.90 7.82
N LYS A 60 20.57 -4.56 7.41
CA LYS A 60 21.81 -4.92 8.10
C LYS A 60 22.66 -3.67 8.28
N ARG A 61 23.23 -3.55 9.47
CA ARG A 61 24.21 -2.52 9.84
C ARG A 61 25.45 -3.22 10.35
N VAL A 62 26.60 -2.89 9.78
CA VAL A 62 27.90 -3.35 10.28
C VAL A 62 28.48 -2.23 11.14
N ILE A 63 28.99 -2.61 12.31
CA ILE A 63 29.67 -1.72 13.23
C ILE A 63 31.09 -2.25 13.38
N THR A 64 32.06 -1.41 13.09
CA THR A 64 33.48 -1.75 13.18
C THR A 64 34.06 -1.13 14.44
N PHE A 65 34.79 -1.94 15.19
CA PHE A 65 35.45 -1.55 16.44
C PHE A 65 36.95 -1.79 16.30
N LEU A 66 37.74 -0.84 16.81
CA LEU A 66 39.18 -0.96 17.01
C LEU A 66 39.44 -1.00 18.51
N ASP A 67 40.05 -2.08 18.99
CA ASP A 67 40.37 -2.28 20.41
C ASP A 67 39.16 -2.04 21.33
N GLY A 68 37.98 -2.48 20.88
CA GLY A 68 36.71 -2.30 21.60
C GLY A 68 36.05 -0.93 21.43
N LYS A 69 36.72 0.07 20.86
CA LYS A 69 36.15 1.40 20.57
C LYS A 69 35.50 1.41 19.19
N LYS A 70 34.25 1.86 19.11
CA LYS A 70 33.54 2.00 17.83
C LYS A 70 34.23 3.07 16.98
N ILE A 71 34.66 2.69 15.78
CA ILE A 71 35.32 3.61 14.82
C ILE A 71 34.46 3.93 13.61
N SER A 72 33.62 3.00 13.17
CA SER A 72 32.76 3.19 12.00
C SER A 72 31.46 2.43 12.13
N SER A 73 30.46 2.89 11.39
CA SER A 73 29.22 2.15 11.26
C SER A 73 28.49 2.46 9.97
N GLU A 74 28.18 1.40 9.23
CA GLU A 74 27.62 1.48 7.90
C GLU A 74 26.37 0.60 7.77
N VAL A 75 25.38 1.09 7.04
CA VAL A 75 24.19 0.30 6.69
C VAL A 75 24.45 -0.42 5.38
N THR A 76 24.82 -1.69 5.47
CA THR A 76 25.14 -2.54 4.30
C THR A 76 23.90 -3.04 3.57
N ARG A 77 22.73 -3.10 4.24
CA ARG A 77 21.44 -3.39 3.60
C ARG A 77 20.34 -2.55 4.23
N LYS A 78 19.65 -1.75 3.42
CA LYS A 78 18.49 -0.98 3.88
C LYS A 78 17.31 -1.92 4.16
N PRO A 79 16.53 -1.69 5.23
CA PRO A 79 15.32 -2.48 5.47
C PRO A 79 14.27 -2.20 4.40
N VAL A 80 13.59 -3.25 3.94
CA VAL A 80 12.47 -3.17 2.99
C VAL A 80 11.17 -3.10 3.77
N THR A 81 10.34 -2.11 3.47
CA THR A 81 9.07 -1.89 4.17
C THR A 81 8.05 -2.95 3.80
N LYS A 82 7.36 -3.52 4.78
CA LYS A 82 6.21 -4.40 4.54
C LYS A 82 5.00 -3.58 4.12
N ILE A 83 4.40 -3.91 2.98
CA ILE A 83 3.18 -3.24 2.50
C ILE A 83 2.01 -4.20 2.62
N ILE A 84 1.01 -3.81 3.41
CA ILE A 84 -0.26 -4.53 3.55
C ILE A 84 -1.33 -3.76 2.78
N GLY A 85 -1.85 -4.37 1.72
CA GLY A 85 -3.01 -3.88 0.99
C GLY A 85 -4.30 -4.20 1.73
N ILE A 86 -5.16 -3.20 1.89
CA ILE A 86 -6.49 -3.32 2.47
C ILE A 86 -7.50 -3.07 1.36
N GLY A 87 -8.39 -4.05 1.13
CA GLY A 87 -9.47 -3.89 0.17
C GLY A 87 -10.44 -2.80 0.59
N THR A 88 -10.86 -1.97 -0.38
CA THR A 88 -11.85 -0.90 -0.17
C THR A 88 -13.05 -1.03 -1.08
N TRP A 89 -13.07 -2.03 -1.96
CA TRP A 89 -14.18 -2.27 -2.87
C TRP A 89 -15.37 -2.85 -2.12
N ARG A 90 -16.56 -2.35 -2.40
CA ARG A 90 -17.83 -2.93 -1.94
C ARG A 90 -18.69 -3.23 -3.17
N PRO A 91 -19.21 -4.46 -3.31
CA PRO A 91 -20.20 -4.73 -4.34
C PRO A 91 -21.45 -3.91 -4.05
N TYR A 92 -22.07 -3.37 -5.10
CA TYR A 92 -23.41 -2.83 -4.98
C TYR A 92 -24.38 -3.99 -4.70
N THR A 93 -25.17 -3.84 -3.65
CA THR A 93 -26.20 -4.81 -3.23
C THR A 93 -27.61 -4.25 -3.38
N GLY A 94 -27.69 -2.96 -3.72
CA GLY A 94 -28.91 -2.23 -3.94
C GLY A 94 -29.31 -2.14 -5.40
N ASN A 95 -30.49 -1.61 -5.64
CA ASN A 95 -31.00 -1.34 -6.96
C ASN A 95 -31.77 -0.02 -6.98
N CYS A 96 -32.03 0.49 -8.18
CA CYS A 96 -32.89 1.64 -8.43
C CYS A 96 -34.02 1.24 -9.36
N THR A 97 -35.26 1.46 -8.95
CA THR A 97 -36.45 1.11 -9.74
C THR A 97 -37.23 2.37 -10.08
N ILE A 98 -37.76 2.42 -11.31
CA ILE A 98 -38.65 3.48 -11.75
C ILE A 98 -40.08 3.11 -11.35
N LEU A 99 -40.70 3.96 -10.53
CA LEU A 99 -42.05 3.83 -10.01
C LEU A 99 -42.90 5.03 -10.44
N GLY A 100 -44.19 5.00 -10.13
CA GLY A 100 -45.15 6.03 -10.49
C GLY A 100 -45.88 5.74 -11.81
N TYR A 101 -46.87 6.57 -12.12
CA TYR A 101 -47.78 6.37 -13.26
C TYR A 101 -47.73 7.58 -14.20
N TYR A 102 -47.88 7.33 -15.51
CA TYR A 102 -47.83 8.34 -16.58
C TYR A 102 -46.65 9.34 -16.45
N ALA A 103 -46.94 10.63 -16.30
CA ALA A 103 -45.96 11.72 -16.23
C ALA A 103 -45.44 12.01 -14.80
N HIS A 104 -45.73 11.13 -13.84
CA HIS A 104 -45.27 11.23 -12.46
C HIS A 104 -44.31 10.09 -12.09
N ARG A 105 -43.43 9.69 -13.00
CA ARG A 105 -42.43 8.66 -12.73
C ARG A 105 -41.30 9.20 -11.86
N TYR A 106 -40.88 8.44 -10.87
CA TYR A 106 -39.77 8.77 -9.99
C TYR A 106 -38.91 7.54 -9.73
N VAL A 107 -37.67 7.79 -9.32
CA VAL A 107 -36.70 6.72 -9.04
C VAL A 107 -36.63 6.48 -7.55
N ARG A 108 -36.91 5.23 -7.14
CA ARG A 108 -36.66 4.76 -5.78
C ARG A 108 -35.45 3.85 -5.80
N CYS A 109 -34.44 4.18 -5.01
CA CYS A 109 -33.28 3.31 -4.81
C CYS A 109 -33.30 2.69 -3.42
N THR A 110 -32.93 1.42 -3.33
CA THR A 110 -32.83 0.66 -2.08
C THR A 110 -31.43 0.08 -1.92
N GLY A 111 -30.98 -0.15 -0.68
CA GLY A 111 -29.66 -0.73 -0.40
C GLY A 111 -28.46 0.14 -0.80
N TYR A 112 -27.28 -0.47 -0.91
CA TYR A 112 -26.08 0.19 -1.43
C TYR A 112 -26.06 0.07 -2.96
N TYR A 113 -26.63 1.06 -3.63
CA TYR A 113 -26.86 1.08 -5.08
C TYR A 113 -25.72 1.77 -5.84
N ASP A 114 -25.55 1.42 -7.12
CA ASP A 114 -24.61 2.09 -8.01
C ASP A 114 -25.08 3.52 -8.35
N PRO A 115 -24.27 4.56 -8.10
CA PRO A 115 -24.57 5.92 -8.52
C PRO A 115 -24.83 6.05 -10.04
N ALA A 116 -24.20 5.22 -10.88
CA ALA A 116 -24.48 5.24 -12.32
C ALA A 116 -25.84 4.59 -12.66
N ALA A 117 -26.24 3.51 -11.98
CA ALA A 117 -27.61 2.98 -12.06
C ALA A 117 -28.67 4.04 -11.73
N LYS A 118 -28.48 4.81 -10.64
CA LYS A 118 -29.39 5.92 -10.27
C LYS A 118 -29.48 7.00 -11.36
N ARG A 119 -28.34 7.39 -11.95
CA ARG A 119 -28.32 8.39 -13.05
C ARG A 119 -29.09 7.90 -14.28
N ARG A 120 -28.86 6.64 -14.69
CA ARG A 120 -29.59 6.02 -15.81
C ARG A 120 -31.09 5.96 -15.54
N ALA A 121 -31.50 5.49 -14.36
CA ALA A 121 -32.90 5.43 -13.95
C ALA A 121 -33.55 6.82 -13.96
N LYS A 122 -32.86 7.84 -13.44
CA LYS A 122 -33.38 9.23 -13.41
C LYS A 122 -33.53 9.81 -14.80
N SER A 123 -32.52 9.62 -15.65
CA SER A 123 -32.57 10.10 -17.03
C SER A 123 -33.77 9.52 -17.78
N LEU A 124 -34.02 8.21 -17.59
CA LEU A 124 -35.14 7.54 -18.23
C LEU A 124 -36.49 8.00 -17.64
N ALA A 125 -36.62 8.11 -16.32
CA ALA A 125 -37.83 8.63 -15.67
C ALA A 125 -38.15 10.06 -16.14
N ASN A 126 -37.14 10.93 -16.24
CA ASN A 126 -37.31 12.31 -16.71
C ASN A 126 -37.77 12.35 -18.17
N LEU A 127 -37.15 11.56 -19.05
CA LEU A 127 -37.57 11.45 -20.45
C LEU A 127 -39.04 11.04 -20.57
N CYS A 128 -39.47 10.11 -19.72
CA CYS A 128 -40.83 9.63 -19.67
C CYS A 128 -41.85 10.64 -19.10
N ASN A 129 -41.40 11.56 -18.24
CA ASN A 129 -42.24 12.62 -17.70
C ASN A 129 -42.33 13.83 -18.64
N SER A 130 -41.33 14.04 -19.50
CA SER A 130 -41.27 15.18 -20.43
C SER A 130 -41.87 14.89 -21.81
N THR A 131 -42.27 13.64 -22.10
CA THR A 131 -42.85 13.28 -23.39
C THR A 131 -44.34 13.64 -23.48
N THR A 132 -44.77 14.08 -24.64
CA THR A 132 -46.19 14.36 -24.97
C THR A 132 -47.03 13.08 -25.11
N SER A 133 -46.39 11.90 -25.23
CA SER A 133 -47.05 10.59 -25.18
C SER A 133 -46.36 9.62 -24.19
N PRO A 134 -46.58 9.80 -22.87
CA PRO A 134 -45.93 9.02 -21.81
C PRO A 134 -46.24 7.52 -21.83
N ILE A 135 -47.33 7.14 -22.48
CA ILE A 135 -47.82 5.76 -22.59
C ILE A 135 -47.11 5.04 -23.74
N ALA A 136 -46.94 5.69 -24.90
CA ALA A 136 -46.32 5.08 -26.07
C ALA A 136 -44.79 4.99 -25.95
N ALA A 137 -44.13 6.04 -25.43
CA ALA A 137 -42.67 6.10 -25.36
C ALA A 137 -42.06 5.31 -24.18
N CYS A 138 -42.85 4.98 -23.16
CA CYS A 138 -42.34 4.45 -21.88
C CYS A 138 -43.16 3.30 -21.28
N ARG A 139 -43.86 2.53 -22.12
CA ARG A 139 -44.69 1.40 -21.69
C ARG A 139 -43.92 0.36 -20.86
N ASP A 140 -42.64 0.14 -21.19
CA ASP A 140 -41.77 -0.90 -20.60
C ASP A 140 -40.76 -0.36 -19.56
N VAL A 141 -41.01 0.85 -19.05
CA VAL A 141 -40.11 1.55 -18.12
C VAL A 141 -40.56 1.40 -16.67
N TYR A 142 -41.86 1.21 -16.43
CA TYR A 142 -42.38 0.99 -15.08
C TYR A 142 -41.87 -0.35 -14.53
N GLY A 143 -41.43 -0.35 -13.26
CA GLY A 143 -40.87 -1.55 -12.63
C GLY A 143 -39.46 -1.91 -13.13
N ARG A 144 -38.93 -1.19 -14.13
CA ARG A 144 -37.56 -1.39 -14.62
C ARG A 144 -36.58 -1.08 -13.50
N THR A 145 -35.72 -2.05 -13.24
CA THR A 145 -34.75 -2.04 -12.15
C THR A 145 -33.33 -1.95 -12.71
N PHE A 146 -32.52 -1.12 -12.08
CA PHE A 146 -31.13 -0.84 -12.44
C PHE A 146 -30.21 -1.25 -11.28
N THR A 147 -29.18 -2.01 -11.59
CA THR A 147 -28.13 -2.44 -10.66
C THR A 147 -26.79 -1.80 -11.01
#